data_AF-A0A559S078-F1
#
_entry.id   AF-A0A559S078-F1
#
_cell.length_a   1.000
_cell.length_b   1.000
_cell.length_c   1.000
_cell.angle_alpha   90.00
_cell.angle_beta   90.00
_cell.angle_gamma   90.00
#
_symmetry.space_group_name_H-M   'P 1'
#
loop_
_entity.id
_entity.type
_entity.pdbx_description
1 polymer ?
#
loop_
_entity_poly.entity_id
_entity_poly.type
_entity_poly.pdbx_seq_one_letter_code
_entity_poly.pdbx_strand_id
1 'polypeptide(L)'
;MSKIIKIGTRDSQLALWQANKVRKELEVLGYESEIVPIKSTGDLVLDKPLYEMGITGIFTKNLDIALLNKDIDIAVHSLKDVPTVLPEGIIQAAVLKRANYNDILVLKDTEEFFAQKEATIATGSLRRKAMWLNRYPTHTVVDLRGNVNSRLEKLDTNDWDGAVFAAAGLERIGQRPAGAVNLSWMIPAPAQGTIMIAALDEDDYVKDACEQLNHYETQVCVGVERTFLNLLEGGCTAPIGALAYIDEKTEEINFKGILLSKDGKKKITVTKTAKVGRHRYLAKDCADYVINRGGKQLMIDDIDVEATTGFLVYSTKKLSESQKEILDRTIKIEDSDFIKIRFNRISTKVMKTEHENVVITSQNGVEAILNSFTKDEIKFKNIFCVGRRTKKLIENRIGSVTHVAKNGLKLAEYISKETDVKEVSYFCSDVRLDVLPAYLQAKEIVVNEIEAYKNMVSSTKIDAAVNGVLFYSPSGITSYLEENEADKIAFCIGETTAVEARKHFKNVEVANLPSVDSVLEMVNNHFVKE
;
A
#
# COMPACT_ATOMS: atom_id res chain seq x y z
N MET A 1 4.46 29.97 27.22
CA MET A 1 3.46 28.89 27.32
C MET A 1 4.16 27.62 26.87
N SER A 2 4.03 26.52 27.63
CA SER A 2 4.53 25.20 27.23
C SER A 2 3.88 24.76 25.91
N LYS A 3 4.63 24.08 25.05
CA LYS A 3 4.07 23.46 23.84
C LYS A 3 3.13 22.33 24.27
N ILE A 4 1.87 22.38 23.83
CA ILE A 4 0.90 21.30 24.00
C ILE A 4 1.23 20.21 22.98
N ILE A 5 1.47 18.98 23.44
CA ILE A 5 1.77 17.83 22.57
C ILE A 5 0.46 17.25 22.03
N LYS A 6 0.28 17.25 20.70
CA LYS A 6 -0.86 16.66 20.01
C LYS A 6 -0.67 15.16 19.80
N ILE A 7 -1.53 14.36 20.43
CA ILE A 7 -1.48 12.89 20.40
C ILE A 7 -2.48 12.36 19.37
N GLY A 8 -1.96 11.98 18.20
CA GLY A 8 -2.74 11.28 17.17
C GLY A 8 -3.10 9.85 17.56
N THR A 9 -4.35 9.47 17.32
CA THR A 9 -4.82 8.10 17.54
C THR A 9 -5.98 7.73 16.62
N ARG A 10 -6.29 6.44 16.52
CA ARG A 10 -7.47 5.95 15.80
C ARG A 10 -8.73 6.11 16.67
N ASP A 11 -9.87 6.23 16.02
CA ASP A 11 -11.19 6.40 16.67
C ASP A 11 -11.82 5.08 17.19
N SER A 12 -11.00 4.15 17.71
CA SER A 12 -11.50 2.92 18.32
C SER A 12 -11.30 2.97 19.83
N GLN A 13 -12.20 2.35 20.60
CA GLN A 13 -12.12 2.35 22.07
C GLN A 13 -10.74 1.91 22.59
N LEU A 14 -10.15 0.87 22.00
CA LEU A 14 -8.81 0.41 22.38
C LEU A 14 -7.72 1.43 22.05
N ALA A 15 -7.78 2.05 20.87
CA ALA A 15 -6.79 3.06 20.46
C ALA A 15 -6.88 4.34 21.31
N LEU A 16 -8.11 4.80 21.59
CA LEU A 16 -8.36 5.91 22.52
C LEU A 16 -7.87 5.58 23.93
N TRP A 17 -8.05 4.34 24.41
CA TRP A 17 -7.49 3.91 25.69
C TRP A 17 -5.96 4.03 25.69
N GLN A 18 -5.29 3.59 24.62
CA GLN A 18 -3.83 3.66 24.48
C GLN A 18 -3.32 5.11 24.45
N ALA A 19 -3.99 5.98 23.70
CA ALA A 19 -3.67 7.40 23.66
C ALA A 19 -3.88 8.08 25.02
N ASN A 20 -4.97 7.75 25.72
CA ASN A 20 -5.21 8.25 27.08
C ASN A 20 -4.15 7.76 28.08
N LYS A 21 -3.63 6.53 27.91
CA LYS A 21 -2.54 6.03 28.75
C LYS A 21 -1.27 6.86 28.55
N VAL A 22 -0.89 7.12 27.30
CA VAL A 22 0.25 8.00 26.98
C VAL A 22 0.03 9.42 27.51
N ARG A 23 -1.16 10.00 27.28
CA ARG A 23 -1.53 11.33 27.79
C ARG A 23 -1.32 11.46 29.30
N LYS A 24 -1.81 10.48 30.07
CA LYS A 24 -1.67 10.48 31.53
C LYS A 24 -0.21 10.38 31.98
N GLU A 25 0.62 9.63 31.27
CA GLU A 25 2.04 9.53 31.61
C GLU A 25 2.80 10.82 31.27
N LEU A 26 2.47 11.48 30.15
CA LEU A 26 2.98 12.81 29.82
C LEU A 26 2.56 13.87 30.87
N GLU A 27 1.30 13.83 31.31
CA GLU A 27 0.78 14.74 32.34
C GLU A 27 1.54 14.61 33.66
N VAL A 28 1.83 13.38 34.10
CA VAL A 28 2.65 13.12 35.31
C VAL A 28 4.06 13.69 35.19
N LEU A 29 4.62 13.71 33.99
CA LEU A 29 5.93 14.30 33.70
C LEU A 29 5.87 15.83 33.53
N GLY A 30 4.70 16.45 33.61
CA GLY A 30 4.51 17.90 33.48
C GLY A 30 4.34 18.40 32.05
N TYR A 31 4.10 17.51 31.08
CA TYR A 31 3.80 17.89 29.70
C TYR A 31 2.30 18.05 29.46
N GLU A 32 1.89 19.22 28.99
CA GLU A 32 0.54 19.44 28.50
C GLU A 32 0.33 18.68 27.18
N SER A 33 -0.80 17.99 27.04
CA SER A 33 -1.09 17.21 25.84
C SER A 33 -2.59 17.07 25.56
N GLU A 34 -2.95 16.98 24.28
CA GLU A 34 -4.33 16.81 23.80
C GLU A 34 -4.46 15.60 22.87
N ILE A 35 -5.61 14.92 22.89
CA ILE A 35 -5.86 13.78 21.99
C ILE A 35 -6.51 14.31 20.71
N VAL A 36 -5.95 13.91 19.57
CA VAL A 36 -6.45 14.23 18.23
C VAL A 36 -6.86 12.91 17.54
N PRO A 37 -8.15 12.53 17.59
CA PRO A 37 -8.63 11.36 16.89
C PRO A 37 -8.56 11.58 15.36
N ILE A 38 -7.78 10.76 14.68
CA ILE A 38 -7.67 10.74 13.23
C ILE A 38 -8.62 9.67 12.70
N LYS A 39 -9.66 10.13 11.98
CA LYS A 39 -10.54 9.21 11.24
C LYS A 39 -9.76 8.65 10.06
N SER A 40 -10.02 7.39 9.73
CA SER A 40 -9.52 6.84 8.48
C SER A 40 -10.29 7.45 7.32
N THR A 41 -9.84 8.59 6.82
CA THR A 41 -10.26 9.10 5.52
C THR A 41 -9.43 8.36 4.47
N GLY A 42 -10.11 7.58 3.63
CA GLY A 42 -9.59 7.37 2.29
C GLY A 42 -9.37 8.76 1.68
N ASP A 43 -8.18 8.99 1.15
CA ASP A 43 -7.72 10.25 0.56
C ASP A 43 -7.47 11.42 1.52
N LEU A 44 -6.20 11.55 1.93
CA LEU A 44 -5.59 12.86 2.13
C LEU A 44 -4.74 13.16 0.90
N VAL A 45 -5.01 14.29 0.25
CA VAL A 45 -4.17 14.82 -0.82
C VAL A 45 -2.86 15.28 -0.19
N LEU A 46 -1.80 14.50 -0.40
CA LEU A 46 -0.43 14.91 -0.14
C LEU A 46 0.16 15.55 -1.39
N ASP A 47 1.03 16.54 -1.22
CA ASP A 47 1.78 17.17 -2.31
C ASP A 47 2.83 16.22 -2.93
N LYS A 48 3.12 15.08 -2.30
CA LYS A 48 4.07 14.05 -2.75
C LYS A 48 3.43 12.66 -2.83
N PRO A 49 3.79 11.82 -3.82
CA PRO A 49 3.31 10.43 -3.90
C PRO A 49 3.72 9.60 -2.68
N LEU A 50 2.76 8.87 -2.09
CA LEU A 50 2.95 8.06 -0.88
C LEU A 50 4.08 7.01 -0.97
N TYR A 51 4.31 6.45 -2.16
CA TYR A 51 5.38 5.47 -2.38
C TYR A 51 6.78 6.09 -2.25
N GLU A 52 6.93 7.38 -2.56
CA GLU A 52 8.21 8.10 -2.43
C GLU A 52 8.56 8.35 -0.95
N MET A 53 7.61 8.20 -0.03
CA MET A 53 7.77 8.44 1.40
C MET A 53 7.91 7.13 2.21
N GLY A 54 7.91 5.97 1.54
CA GLY A 54 8.03 4.66 2.20
C GLY A 54 6.84 4.28 3.09
N ILE A 55 5.69 4.93 2.92
CA ILE A 55 4.50 4.67 3.73
C ILE A 55 3.91 3.30 3.35
N THR A 56 4.04 2.35 4.27
CA THR A 56 3.53 0.99 4.13
C THR A 56 2.55 0.69 5.27
N GLY A 57 1.51 -0.10 5.03
CA GLY A 57 0.56 -0.54 6.07
C GLY A 57 -0.76 0.23 6.14
N ILE A 58 -1.86 -0.53 6.14
CA ILE A 58 -3.25 -0.02 6.09
C ILE A 58 -3.63 0.72 7.40
N PHE A 59 -3.01 0.36 8.54
CA PHE A 59 -3.42 0.85 9.86
C PHE A 59 -2.63 2.04 10.39
N THR A 60 -1.43 2.32 9.85
CA THR A 60 -0.58 3.44 10.29
C THR A 60 -0.63 4.62 9.34
N LYS A 61 -0.89 4.38 8.04
CA LYS A 61 -0.89 5.38 6.96
C LYS A 61 -1.47 6.75 7.36
N ASN A 62 -2.68 6.81 7.90
CA ASN A 62 -3.32 8.10 8.19
C ASN A 62 -2.65 8.87 9.34
N LEU A 63 -2.09 8.14 10.32
CA LEU A 63 -1.34 8.74 11.42
C LEU A 63 0.06 9.16 10.96
N ASP A 64 0.70 8.38 10.09
CA ASP A 64 1.99 8.73 9.47
C ASP A 64 1.86 10.02 8.66
N ILE A 65 0.78 10.15 7.87
CA ILE A 65 0.46 11.37 7.11
C ILE A 65 0.25 12.56 8.04
N ALA A 66 -0.53 12.39 9.12
CA ALA A 66 -0.79 13.46 10.08
C ALA A 66 0.50 13.93 10.80
N LEU A 67 1.42 13.00 11.11
CA LEU A 67 2.75 13.34 11.65
C LEU A 67 3.54 14.17 10.64
N LEU A 68 3.64 13.71 9.40
CA LEU A 68 4.41 14.39 8.34
C LEU A 68 3.87 15.78 8.00
N ASN A 69 2.54 15.96 8.07
CA ASN A 69 1.88 17.25 7.90
C ASN A 69 1.95 18.16 9.13
N LYS A 70 2.50 17.67 10.26
CA LYS A 70 2.54 18.37 11.55
C LYS A 70 1.15 18.68 12.11
N ASP A 71 0.14 17.90 11.72
CA ASP A 71 -1.21 17.95 12.29
C ASP A 71 -1.23 17.39 13.72
N ILE A 72 -0.33 16.44 14.00
CA ILE A 72 -0.07 15.83 15.30
C ILE A 72 1.44 15.82 15.58
N ASP A 73 1.82 15.78 16.86
CA ASP A 73 3.22 15.76 17.30
C ASP A 73 3.70 14.32 17.55
N ILE A 74 2.81 13.46 18.09
CA ILE A 74 3.07 12.03 18.29
C ILE A 74 1.90 11.19 17.79
N ALA A 75 2.17 9.98 17.32
CA ALA A 75 1.15 8.98 17.01
C ALA A 75 1.28 7.75 17.92
N VAL A 76 0.15 7.27 18.46
CA VAL A 76 0.12 6.14 19.40
C VAL A 76 -0.43 4.89 18.73
N HIS A 77 0.35 3.81 18.76
CA HIS A 77 0.05 2.55 18.08
C HIS A 77 0.16 1.33 19.00
N SER A 78 -0.58 0.28 18.65
CA SER A 78 -0.18 -1.07 19.04
C SER A 78 1.00 -1.50 18.19
N LEU A 79 2.16 -1.77 18.79
CA LEU A 79 3.42 -1.95 18.04
C LEU A 79 3.39 -3.15 17.07
N LYS A 80 2.59 -4.18 17.36
CA LYS A 80 2.39 -5.32 16.45
C LYS A 80 1.73 -4.95 15.11
N ASP A 81 1.04 -3.81 15.05
CA ASP A 81 0.33 -3.34 13.85
C ASP A 81 1.18 -2.32 13.05
N VAL A 82 2.39 -1.99 13.55
CA VAL A 82 3.31 -1.05 12.92
C VAL A 82 4.27 -1.83 11.99
N PRO A 83 4.43 -1.42 10.72
CA PRO A 83 5.39 -2.02 9.78
C PRO A 83 6.81 -2.09 10.36
N THR A 84 7.61 -3.07 9.96
CA THR A 84 8.98 -3.24 10.49
C THR A 84 9.92 -2.10 10.09
N VAL A 85 9.65 -1.46 8.94
CA VAL A 85 10.34 -0.27 8.44
C VAL A 85 9.40 0.92 8.54
N LEU A 86 9.82 1.98 9.21
CA LEU A 86 9.04 3.21 9.32
C LEU A 86 9.30 4.14 8.11
N PRO A 87 8.34 5.02 7.77
CA PRO A 87 8.52 6.05 6.74
C PRO A 87 9.71 6.97 7.04
N GLU A 88 10.29 7.55 5.99
CA GLU A 88 11.38 8.52 6.14
C GLU A 88 10.91 9.73 6.97
N GLY A 89 11.73 10.14 7.94
CA GLY A 89 11.42 11.25 8.86
C GLY A 89 10.57 10.88 10.08
N ILE A 90 10.02 9.65 10.15
CA ILE A 90 9.29 9.15 11.32
C ILE A 90 10.15 8.14 12.09
N ILE A 91 10.23 8.30 13.41
CA ILE A 91 10.99 7.42 14.30
C ILE A 91 10.10 6.76 15.35
N GLN A 92 10.57 5.63 15.90
CA GLN A 92 10.04 5.07 17.13
C GLN A 92 10.61 5.86 18.32
N ALA A 93 9.88 6.89 18.75
CA ALA A 93 10.30 7.76 19.84
C ALA A 93 10.30 7.05 21.20
N ALA A 94 9.32 6.19 21.47
CA ALA A 94 9.29 5.41 22.70
C ALA A 94 8.43 4.15 22.59
N VAL A 95 8.66 3.21 23.49
CA VAL A 95 7.73 2.11 23.77
C VAL A 95 7.42 2.05 25.26
N LEU A 96 6.16 1.85 25.61
CA LEU A 96 5.77 1.68 27.01
C LEU A 96 6.09 0.26 27.49
N LYS A 97 6.12 0.07 28.82
CA LYS A 97 6.27 -1.25 29.43
C LYS A 97 5.27 -2.25 28.85
N ARG A 98 5.78 -3.40 28.41
CA ARG A 98 4.97 -4.45 27.76
C ARG A 98 3.88 -4.96 28.69
N ALA A 99 2.64 -4.99 28.21
CA ALA A 99 1.53 -5.63 28.90
C ALA A 99 1.48 -7.15 28.61
N ASN A 100 0.38 -7.82 28.98
CA ASN A 100 0.20 -9.24 28.72
C ASN A 100 0.32 -9.57 27.22
N TYR A 101 1.37 -10.31 26.86
CA TYR A 101 1.65 -10.69 25.47
C TYR A 101 0.88 -11.94 25.03
N ASN A 102 0.23 -12.68 25.93
CA ASN A 102 -0.44 -13.92 25.59
C ASN A 102 -1.62 -13.70 24.63
N ASP A 103 -1.84 -14.69 23.77
CA ASP A 103 -3.16 -14.88 23.16
C ASP A 103 -4.08 -15.59 24.15
N ILE A 104 -5.37 -15.26 24.09
CA ILE A 104 -6.40 -15.90 24.90
C ILE A 104 -7.50 -16.44 24.00
N LEU A 105 -8.08 -17.56 24.41
CA LEU A 105 -9.27 -18.14 23.82
C LEU A 105 -10.47 -17.68 24.63
N VAL A 106 -11.42 -17.00 23.98
CA VAL A 106 -12.75 -16.76 24.54
C VAL A 106 -13.63 -17.88 24.02
N LEU A 107 -14.10 -18.73 24.93
CA LEU A 107 -14.99 -19.85 24.64
C LEU A 107 -16.45 -19.42 24.81
N LYS A 108 -17.35 -20.03 24.03
CA LYS A 108 -18.79 -20.00 24.33
C LYS A 108 -19.17 -20.99 25.42
N ASP A 109 -18.51 -22.15 25.40
CA ASP A 109 -18.75 -23.26 26.32
C ASP A 109 -17.60 -23.38 27.33
N THR A 110 -17.54 -24.49 28.04
CA THR A 110 -16.50 -24.80 29.04
C THR A 110 -15.20 -25.31 28.41
N GLU A 111 -14.16 -25.48 29.22
CA GLU A 111 -12.86 -26.02 28.77
C GLU A 111 -12.94 -27.48 28.24
N GLU A 112 -14.06 -28.18 28.43
CA GLU A 112 -14.33 -29.48 27.80
C GLU A 112 -14.21 -29.41 26.27
N PHE A 113 -14.37 -28.22 25.70
CA PHE A 113 -14.03 -27.88 24.32
C PHE A 113 -12.69 -28.48 23.84
N PHE A 114 -11.65 -28.48 24.68
CA PHE A 114 -10.32 -28.98 24.27
C PHE A 114 -10.28 -30.49 24.03
N ALA A 115 -11.28 -31.24 24.50
CA ALA A 115 -11.43 -32.67 24.25
C ALA A 115 -12.25 -32.98 22.99
N GLN A 116 -12.92 -31.98 22.41
CA GLN A 116 -13.73 -32.16 21.21
C GLN A 116 -12.84 -32.49 20.00
N LYS A 117 -13.31 -33.42 19.18
CA LYS A 117 -12.59 -33.82 17.96
C LYS A 117 -12.75 -32.78 16.85
N GLU A 118 -13.91 -32.16 16.75
CA GLU A 118 -14.25 -31.18 15.72
C GLU A 118 -14.81 -29.95 16.42
N ALA A 119 -14.37 -28.78 15.97
CA ALA A 119 -14.64 -27.50 16.61
C ALA A 119 -14.31 -26.36 15.65
N THR A 120 -15.01 -25.24 15.76
CA THR A 120 -14.86 -24.05 14.93
C THR A 120 -14.34 -22.88 15.76
N ILE A 121 -13.12 -22.41 15.46
CA ILE A 121 -12.50 -21.26 16.10
C ILE A 121 -12.37 -20.08 15.15
N ALA A 122 -12.70 -18.88 15.62
CA ALA A 122 -12.63 -17.67 14.82
C ALA A 122 -11.36 -16.86 15.09
N THR A 123 -10.59 -16.58 14.03
CA THR A 123 -9.45 -15.67 14.09
C THR A 123 -9.03 -15.18 12.71
N GLY A 124 -8.87 -13.86 12.53
CA GLY A 124 -8.32 -13.28 11.30
C GLY A 124 -6.80 -13.22 11.23
N SER A 125 -6.09 -13.93 12.11
CA SER A 125 -4.62 -13.96 12.11
C SER A 125 -4.11 -15.27 11.54
N LEU A 126 -3.34 -15.21 10.45
CA LEU A 126 -2.71 -16.39 9.85
C LEU A 126 -1.76 -17.10 10.84
N ARG A 127 -1.03 -16.34 11.66
CA ARG A 127 -0.23 -16.89 12.77
C ARG A 127 -1.08 -17.73 13.71
N ARG A 128 -2.19 -17.19 14.22
CA ARG A 128 -3.07 -17.90 15.16
C ARG A 128 -3.70 -19.12 14.50
N LYS A 129 -4.20 -18.97 13.27
CA LYS A 129 -4.77 -20.06 12.46
C LYS A 129 -3.78 -21.22 12.32
N ALA A 130 -2.58 -20.96 11.82
CA ALA A 130 -1.57 -21.98 11.60
C ALA A 130 -1.13 -22.67 12.90
N MET A 131 -0.92 -21.91 13.98
CA MET A 131 -0.56 -22.48 15.28
C MET A 131 -1.71 -23.31 15.87
N TRP A 132 -2.95 -22.88 15.66
CA TRP A 132 -4.13 -23.62 16.09
C TRP A 132 -4.26 -24.94 15.33
N LEU A 133 -4.23 -24.91 13.99
CA LEU A 133 -4.33 -26.10 13.14
C LEU A 133 -3.14 -27.06 13.34
N ASN A 134 -1.95 -26.55 13.69
CA ASN A 134 -0.83 -27.41 14.08
C ASN A 134 -1.13 -28.24 15.33
N ARG A 135 -1.89 -27.68 16.28
CA ARG A 135 -2.24 -28.34 17.55
C ARG A 135 -3.54 -29.15 17.46
N TYR A 136 -4.51 -28.66 16.70
CA TYR A 136 -5.84 -29.24 16.52
C TYR A 136 -6.16 -29.39 15.02
N PRO A 137 -5.57 -30.40 14.33
CA PRO A 137 -5.66 -30.51 12.87
C PRO A 137 -7.05 -30.79 12.30
N THR A 138 -7.97 -31.27 13.14
CA THR A 138 -9.37 -31.59 12.80
C THR A 138 -10.32 -30.42 13.04
N HIS A 139 -9.84 -29.32 13.62
CA HIS A 139 -10.68 -28.14 13.88
C HIS A 139 -10.79 -27.29 12.60
N THR A 140 -11.89 -26.56 12.50
CA THR A 140 -12.12 -25.53 11.49
C THR A 140 -11.71 -24.18 12.04
N VAL A 141 -11.04 -23.36 11.22
CA VAL A 141 -10.71 -21.97 11.57
C VAL A 141 -11.34 -21.01 10.57
N VAL A 142 -12.17 -20.10 11.06
CA VAL A 142 -12.92 -19.12 10.27
C VAL A 142 -12.37 -17.70 10.48
N ASP A 143 -12.58 -16.81 9.50
CA ASP A 143 -12.07 -15.44 9.57
C ASP A 143 -12.86 -14.60 10.60
N LEU A 144 -12.16 -13.68 11.27
CA LEU A 144 -12.74 -12.77 12.26
C LEU A 144 -12.12 -11.38 12.16
N ARG A 145 -12.90 -10.47 11.58
CA ARG A 145 -12.53 -9.06 11.36
C ARG A 145 -13.44 -8.08 12.10
N GLY A 146 -12.92 -6.88 12.31
CA GLY A 146 -13.57 -5.80 13.06
C GLY A 146 -12.69 -5.29 14.22
N ASN A 147 -13.23 -4.37 15.02
CA ASN A 147 -12.61 -3.95 16.28
C ASN A 147 -12.90 -4.99 17.39
N VAL A 148 -12.36 -4.79 18.60
CA VAL A 148 -12.50 -5.78 19.69
C VAL A 148 -13.98 -6.02 20.04
N ASN A 149 -14.79 -4.97 20.15
CA ASN A 149 -16.21 -5.08 20.53
C ASN A 149 -17.02 -5.82 19.46
N SER A 150 -16.89 -5.43 18.19
CA SER A 150 -17.60 -6.09 17.09
C SER A 150 -17.20 -7.56 16.95
N ARG A 151 -15.97 -7.92 17.35
CA ARG A 151 -15.50 -9.32 17.31
C ARG A 151 -16.06 -10.16 18.45
N LEU A 152 -16.21 -9.58 19.65
CA LEU A 152 -16.91 -10.24 20.76
C LEU A 152 -18.39 -10.46 20.41
N GLU A 153 -19.05 -9.45 19.86
CA GLU A 153 -20.43 -9.57 19.38
C GLU A 153 -20.59 -10.63 18.27
N LYS A 154 -19.66 -10.66 17.31
CA LYS A 154 -19.63 -11.71 16.28
C LYS A 154 -19.42 -13.10 16.89
N LEU A 155 -18.54 -13.22 17.88
CA LEU A 155 -18.39 -14.48 18.61
C LEU A 155 -19.73 -14.89 19.20
N ASP A 156 -20.42 -14.00 19.92
CA ASP A 156 -21.70 -14.33 20.56
C ASP A 156 -22.78 -14.75 19.55
N THR A 157 -22.84 -14.10 18.38
CA THR A 157 -23.91 -14.26 17.38
C THR A 157 -23.70 -15.36 16.33
N ASN A 158 -22.46 -15.82 16.10
CA ASN A 158 -22.15 -16.87 15.11
C ASN A 158 -22.01 -18.24 15.76
N ASP A 159 -22.20 -19.34 15.03
CA ASP A 159 -22.11 -20.72 15.56
C ASP A 159 -20.66 -21.22 15.76
N TRP A 160 -19.78 -20.36 16.27
CA TRP A 160 -18.40 -20.70 16.59
C TRP A 160 -18.28 -21.14 18.05
N ASP A 161 -17.37 -22.07 18.34
CA ASP A 161 -17.11 -22.53 19.70
C ASP A 161 -16.25 -21.55 20.51
N GLY A 162 -15.44 -20.76 19.81
CA GLY A 162 -14.59 -19.76 20.44
C GLY A 162 -13.87 -18.85 19.46
N ALA A 163 -13.23 -17.81 19.98
CA ALA A 163 -12.39 -16.92 19.19
C ALA A 163 -11.11 -16.53 19.93
N VAL A 164 -10.03 -16.32 19.16
CA VAL A 164 -8.71 -16.01 19.72
C VAL A 164 -8.43 -14.51 19.68
N PHE A 165 -8.15 -13.93 20.84
CA PHE A 165 -7.84 -12.52 21.07
C PHE A 165 -6.46 -12.30 21.66
N ALA A 166 -5.95 -11.07 21.61
CA ALA A 166 -4.77 -10.70 22.39
C ALA A 166 -5.23 -10.30 23.80
N ALA A 167 -4.63 -10.87 24.85
CA ALA A 167 -5.00 -10.59 26.23
C ALA A 167 -5.02 -9.08 26.54
N ALA A 168 -3.92 -8.40 26.20
CA ALA A 168 -3.79 -6.95 26.43
C ALA A 168 -4.90 -6.13 25.77
N GLY A 169 -5.46 -6.56 24.63
CA GLY A 169 -6.54 -5.83 23.96
C GLY A 169 -7.82 -5.80 24.82
N LEU A 170 -8.19 -6.96 25.36
CA LEU A 170 -9.39 -7.11 26.20
C LEU A 170 -9.19 -6.55 27.60
N GLU A 171 -8.02 -6.76 28.20
CA GLU A 171 -7.68 -6.27 29.54
C GLU A 171 -7.69 -4.74 29.60
N ARG A 172 -7.16 -4.06 28.57
CA ARG A 172 -7.12 -2.59 28.50
C ARG A 172 -8.51 -1.97 28.52
N ILE A 173 -9.45 -2.54 27.77
CA ILE A 173 -10.82 -2.01 27.70
C ILE A 173 -11.75 -2.63 28.76
N GLY A 174 -11.23 -3.47 29.67
CA GLY A 174 -12.01 -4.10 30.74
C GLY A 174 -13.01 -5.15 30.25
N GLN A 175 -12.78 -5.77 29.09
CA GLN A 175 -13.69 -6.72 28.44
C GLN A 175 -13.17 -8.16 28.43
N ARG A 176 -12.22 -8.51 29.31
CA ARG A 176 -11.71 -9.89 29.41
C ARG A 176 -12.80 -10.79 30.03
N PRO A 177 -13.37 -11.77 29.30
CA PRO A 177 -14.36 -12.68 29.88
C PRO A 177 -13.73 -13.56 30.96
N ALA A 178 -14.50 -13.89 32.01
CA ALA A 178 -14.00 -14.66 33.16
C ALA A 178 -13.53 -16.08 32.76
N GLY A 179 -14.23 -16.72 31.82
CA GLY A 179 -13.86 -18.04 31.28
C GLY A 179 -12.77 -18.03 30.20
N ALA A 180 -12.13 -16.89 29.93
CA ALA A 180 -11.13 -16.81 28.87
C ALA A 180 -9.81 -17.50 29.27
N VAL A 181 -9.37 -18.45 28.44
CA VAL A 181 -8.23 -19.32 28.68
C VAL A 181 -6.95 -18.73 28.07
N ASN A 182 -5.86 -18.67 28.83
CA ASN A 182 -4.56 -18.26 28.29
C ASN A 182 -3.96 -19.36 27.40
N LEU A 183 -3.60 -19.02 26.17
CA LEU A 183 -2.95 -19.93 25.22
C LEU A 183 -1.42 -19.81 25.33
N SER A 184 -0.84 -20.25 26.46
CA SER A 184 0.61 -20.13 26.74
C SER A 184 1.52 -20.82 25.72
N TRP A 185 1.00 -21.81 24.99
CA TRP A 185 1.70 -22.51 23.92
C TRP A 185 1.74 -21.70 22.60
N MET A 186 0.87 -20.70 22.45
CA MET A 186 0.77 -19.85 21.27
C MET A 186 1.78 -18.71 21.36
N ILE A 187 2.89 -18.85 20.62
CA ILE A 187 3.92 -17.81 20.52
C ILE A 187 3.26 -16.56 19.91
N PRO A 188 3.36 -15.40 20.58
CA PRO A 188 2.62 -14.21 20.20
C PRO A 188 3.11 -13.59 18.89
N ALA A 189 2.33 -12.66 18.37
CA ALA A 189 2.82 -11.79 17.30
C ALA A 189 4.00 -10.95 17.82
N PRO A 190 5.02 -10.68 16.99
CA PRO A 190 6.09 -9.74 17.33
C PRO A 190 5.51 -8.43 17.88
N ALA A 191 6.06 -7.99 19.01
CA ALA A 191 5.65 -6.81 19.78
C ALA A 191 4.22 -6.80 20.33
N GLN A 192 3.53 -7.95 20.40
CA GLN A 192 2.21 -8.03 21.03
C GLN A 192 2.27 -7.60 22.50
N GLY A 193 1.28 -6.79 22.90
CA GLY A 193 1.20 -6.22 24.26
C GLY A 193 1.90 -4.87 24.42
N THR A 194 2.68 -4.41 23.43
CA THR A 194 3.44 -3.16 23.51
C THR A 194 2.70 -1.99 22.85
N ILE A 195 2.72 -0.83 23.51
CA ILE A 195 2.30 0.46 22.94
C ILE A 195 3.56 1.18 22.45
N MET A 196 3.50 1.70 21.23
CA MET A 196 4.59 2.46 20.64
C MET A 196 4.12 3.89 20.35
N ILE A 197 5.03 4.84 20.58
CA ILE A 197 4.89 6.25 20.26
C ILE A 197 5.81 6.54 19.08
N ALA A 198 5.23 7.02 17.98
CA ALA A 198 5.95 7.53 16.83
C ALA A 198 6.01 9.06 16.87
N ALA A 199 7.10 9.65 16.40
CA ALA A 199 7.28 11.10 16.29
C ALA A 199 8.14 11.43 15.06
N LEU A 200 8.22 12.72 14.72
CA LEU A 200 9.16 13.21 13.72
C LEU A 200 10.59 13.22 14.29
N ASP A 201 11.56 12.82 13.47
CA ASP A 201 12.98 12.80 13.85
C ASP A 201 13.52 14.20 14.19
N GLU A 202 12.98 15.25 13.55
CA GLU A 202 13.42 16.64 13.73
C GLU A 202 12.85 17.34 14.98
N ASP A 203 11.90 16.75 15.71
CA ASP A 203 11.26 17.39 16.87
C ASP A 203 11.93 17.00 18.19
N ASP A 204 13.01 17.72 18.55
CA ASP A 204 13.78 17.47 19.79
C ASP A 204 12.94 17.57 21.07
N TYR A 205 11.99 18.52 21.14
CA TYR A 205 11.13 18.68 22.32
C TYR A 205 10.25 17.45 22.55
N VAL A 206 9.66 16.92 21.48
CA VAL A 206 8.83 15.71 21.55
C VAL A 206 9.69 14.49 21.87
N LYS A 207 10.88 14.36 21.27
CA LYS A 207 11.81 13.27 21.57
C LYS A 207 12.21 13.25 23.05
N ASP A 208 12.57 14.40 23.62
CA ASP A 208 12.93 14.52 25.03
C ASP A 208 11.76 14.14 25.97
N ALA A 209 10.52 14.49 25.59
CA ALA A 209 9.33 14.09 26.33
C ALA A 209 9.07 12.58 26.23
N CYS A 210 9.21 12.00 25.03
CA CYS A 210 8.98 10.58 24.79
C CYS A 210 10.06 9.68 25.41
N GLU A 211 11.33 10.09 25.43
CA GLU A 211 12.43 9.30 26.01
C GLU A 211 12.16 8.98 27.50
N GLN A 212 11.53 9.90 28.23
CA GLN A 212 11.14 9.68 29.64
C GLN A 212 10.03 8.64 29.82
N LEU A 213 9.26 8.35 28.77
CA LEU A 213 8.24 7.29 28.76
C LEU A 213 8.81 5.94 28.32
N ASN A 214 10.00 5.92 27.72
CA ASN A 214 10.54 4.75 27.08
C ASN A 214 10.95 3.69 28.11
N HIS A 215 10.40 2.47 27.95
CA HIS A 215 10.78 1.32 28.74
C HIS A 215 11.86 0.52 28.00
N TYR A 216 13.13 0.78 28.35
CA TYR A 216 14.31 0.25 27.67
C TYR A 216 14.31 -1.28 27.49
N GLU A 217 13.96 -2.04 28.53
CA GLU A 217 13.90 -3.51 28.43
C GLU A 217 12.88 -3.98 27.40
N THR A 218 11.72 -3.32 27.35
CA THR A 218 10.70 -3.62 26.34
C THR A 218 11.20 -3.24 24.96
N GLN A 219 11.86 -2.09 24.81
CA GLN A 219 12.47 -1.63 23.55
C GLN A 219 13.47 -2.65 23.01
N VAL A 220 14.35 -3.17 23.86
CA VAL A 220 15.33 -4.21 23.50
C VAL A 220 14.62 -5.49 23.04
N CYS A 221 13.64 -5.98 23.82
CA CYS A 221 12.92 -7.22 23.50
C CYS A 221 12.17 -7.11 22.17
N VAL A 222 11.34 -6.07 22.01
CA VAL A 222 10.56 -5.90 20.78
C VAL A 222 11.45 -5.55 19.59
N GLY A 223 12.62 -4.93 19.81
CA GLY A 223 13.64 -4.73 18.79
C GLY A 223 14.11 -6.06 18.19
N VAL A 224 14.50 -7.02 19.04
CA VAL A 224 14.91 -8.37 18.58
C VAL A 224 13.77 -9.07 17.84
N GLU A 225 12.55 -9.02 18.36
CA GLU A 225 11.37 -9.62 17.72
C GLU A 225 11.08 -9.04 16.34
N ARG A 226 11.15 -7.71 16.21
CA ARG A 226 10.85 -6.99 14.97
C ARG A 226 11.97 -7.13 13.95
N THR A 227 13.24 -7.15 14.37
CA THR A 227 14.37 -7.48 13.49
C THR A 227 14.25 -8.90 12.97
N PHE A 228 13.87 -9.87 13.81
CA PHE A 228 13.61 -11.24 13.36
C PHE A 228 12.49 -11.30 12.32
N LEU A 229 11.37 -10.61 12.56
CA LEU A 229 10.27 -10.52 11.60
C LEU A 229 10.72 -9.89 10.28
N ASN A 230 11.47 -8.79 10.34
CA ASN A 230 11.99 -8.08 9.17
C ASN A 230 12.92 -8.97 8.33
N LEU A 231 13.87 -9.66 8.96
CA LEU A 231 14.85 -10.50 8.26
C LEU A 231 14.26 -11.75 7.62
N LEU A 232 13.11 -12.22 8.11
CA LEU A 232 12.43 -13.35 7.48
C LEU A 232 11.75 -12.95 6.17
N GLU A 233 11.53 -11.66 5.91
CA GLU A 233 10.91 -11.10 4.69
C GLU A 233 9.72 -11.92 4.14
N GLY A 234 8.98 -12.57 5.04
CA GLY A 234 7.61 -12.93 4.75
C GLY A 234 6.86 -11.62 4.70
N GLY A 235 6.24 -11.28 3.57
CA GLY A 235 5.22 -10.24 3.56
C GLY A 235 4.16 -10.50 4.65
N CYS A 236 3.15 -9.64 4.77
CA CYS A 236 2.08 -9.78 5.78
C CYS A 236 1.29 -11.12 5.77
N THR A 237 1.73 -12.15 5.04
CA THR A 237 1.13 -13.47 4.85
C THR A 237 1.75 -14.60 5.65
N ALA A 238 3.03 -14.55 6.01
CA ALA A 238 3.68 -15.71 6.63
C ALA A 238 3.24 -15.87 8.10
N PRO A 239 2.77 -17.07 8.54
CA PRO A 239 2.46 -17.34 9.94
C PRO A 239 3.70 -17.32 10.85
N ILE A 240 4.09 -16.11 11.29
CA ILE A 240 5.30 -15.89 12.11
C ILE A 240 4.92 -15.45 13.52
N GLY A 241 5.50 -16.09 14.54
CA GLY A 241 5.44 -15.66 15.93
C GLY A 241 6.84 -15.41 16.49
N ALA A 242 6.96 -14.41 17.37
CA ALA A 242 8.21 -14.12 18.08
C ALA A 242 7.93 -13.56 19.48
N LEU A 243 8.73 -14.01 20.45
CA LEU A 243 8.73 -13.51 21.81
C LEU A 243 10.16 -13.42 22.33
N ALA A 244 10.53 -12.24 22.81
CA ALA A 244 11.72 -11.95 23.58
C ALA A 244 11.32 -11.44 24.97
N TYR A 245 12.04 -11.88 25.98
CA TYR A 245 11.96 -11.34 27.33
C TYR A 245 13.33 -11.41 27.99
N ILE A 246 13.60 -10.51 28.93
CA ILE A 246 14.81 -10.54 29.75
C ILE A 246 14.49 -11.31 31.03
N ASP A 247 15.33 -12.28 31.37
CA ASP A 247 15.27 -12.96 32.66
C ASP A 247 16.06 -12.14 33.68
N GLU A 248 15.37 -11.61 34.70
CA GLU A 248 15.95 -10.75 35.74
C GLU A 248 17.04 -11.47 36.57
N LYS A 249 17.01 -12.81 36.66
CA LYS A 249 17.98 -13.57 37.46
C LYS A 249 19.26 -13.85 36.70
N THR A 250 19.16 -14.10 35.39
CA THR A 250 20.33 -14.46 34.57
C THR A 250 20.89 -13.29 33.77
N GLU A 251 20.14 -12.18 33.68
CA GLU A 251 20.46 -11.03 32.82
C GLU A 251 20.62 -11.43 31.34
N GLU A 252 19.86 -12.44 30.92
CA GLU A 252 19.83 -12.94 29.55
C GLU A 252 18.50 -12.59 28.87
N ILE A 253 18.60 -12.15 27.62
CA ILE A 253 17.45 -12.09 26.71
C ILE A 253 17.18 -13.50 26.18
N ASN A 254 15.97 -13.98 26.42
CA ASN A 254 15.45 -15.24 25.95
C ASN A 254 14.57 -14.98 24.73
N PHE A 255 14.93 -15.55 23.59
CA PHE A 255 14.17 -15.41 22.34
C PHE A 255 13.55 -16.74 21.91
N LYS A 256 12.28 -16.71 21.51
CA LYS A 256 11.56 -17.82 20.89
C LYS A 256 10.87 -17.33 19.61
N GLY A 257 11.18 -17.99 18.50
CA GLY A 257 10.58 -17.71 17.18
C GLY A 257 9.91 -18.96 16.61
N ILE A 258 8.88 -18.75 15.79
CA ILE A 258 8.22 -19.79 15.02
C ILE A 258 7.80 -19.29 13.65
N LEU A 259 7.94 -20.15 12.65
CA LEU A 259 7.39 -20.01 11.30
C LEU A 259 6.59 -21.29 10.99
N LEU A 260 5.35 -21.16 10.51
CA LEU A 260 4.51 -22.30 10.12
C LEU A 260 3.96 -22.12 8.70
N SER A 261 3.60 -23.22 8.04
CA SER A 261 2.71 -23.16 6.88
C SER A 261 1.33 -22.68 7.30
N LYS A 262 0.55 -22.05 6.41
CA LYS A 262 -0.81 -21.54 6.70
C LYS A 262 -1.76 -22.62 7.24
N ASP A 263 -1.60 -23.86 6.78
CA ASP A 263 -2.36 -25.02 7.25
C ASP A 263 -1.84 -25.64 8.55
N GLY A 264 -0.71 -25.14 9.07
CA GLY A 264 -0.09 -25.60 10.30
C GLY A 264 0.65 -26.93 10.20
N LYS A 265 0.73 -27.59 9.04
CA LYS A 265 1.37 -28.92 8.91
C LYS A 265 2.89 -28.87 9.02
N LYS A 266 3.52 -27.85 8.44
CA LYS A 266 4.98 -27.62 8.53
C LYS A 266 5.24 -26.53 9.56
N LYS A 267 6.28 -26.71 10.38
CA LYS A 267 6.75 -25.68 11.32
C LYS A 267 8.26 -25.71 11.52
N ILE A 268 8.83 -24.53 11.74
CA ILE A 268 10.22 -24.33 12.14
C ILE A 268 10.19 -23.47 13.41
N THR A 269 10.81 -23.96 14.48
CA THR A 269 10.94 -23.23 15.74
C THR A 269 12.40 -22.97 16.04
N VAL A 270 12.67 -21.84 16.67
CA VAL A 270 14.02 -21.47 17.12
C VAL A 270 13.92 -20.90 18.53
N THR A 271 14.88 -21.28 19.38
CA THR A 271 15.03 -20.72 20.71
C THR A 271 16.50 -20.47 20.95
N LYS A 272 16.85 -19.25 21.36
CA LYS A 272 18.22 -18.85 21.66
C LYS A 272 18.22 -17.87 22.83
N THR A 273 19.29 -17.86 23.59
CA THR A 273 19.54 -16.88 24.64
C THR A 273 20.80 -16.08 24.32
N ALA A 274 20.87 -14.87 24.83
CA ALA A 274 22.08 -14.06 24.79
C ALA A 274 22.14 -13.15 26.02
N LYS A 275 23.34 -12.80 26.49
CA LYS A 275 23.49 -11.78 27.53
C LYS A 275 22.97 -10.42 27.05
N VAL A 276 22.34 -9.66 27.95
CA VAL A 276 22.01 -8.25 27.68
C VAL A 276 23.29 -7.49 27.27
N GLY A 277 23.17 -6.59 26.29
CA GLY A 277 24.32 -5.92 25.64
C GLY A 277 25.09 -6.74 24.58
N ARG A 278 24.91 -8.07 24.51
CA ARG A 278 25.51 -8.94 23.45
C ARG A 278 24.47 -9.57 22.52
N HIS A 279 23.26 -9.04 22.49
CA HIS A 279 22.12 -9.57 21.74
C HIS A 279 22.00 -9.04 20.31
N ARG A 280 22.95 -8.20 19.85
CA ARG A 280 22.92 -7.54 18.53
C ARG A 280 22.69 -8.52 17.36
N TYR A 281 23.26 -9.72 17.45
CA TYR A 281 23.14 -10.74 16.40
C TYR A 281 22.06 -11.79 16.69
N LEU A 282 21.40 -11.75 17.85
CA LEU A 282 20.44 -12.78 18.27
C LEU A 282 19.30 -12.95 17.27
N ALA A 283 18.71 -11.84 16.81
CA ALA A 283 17.63 -11.86 15.81
C ALA A 283 18.09 -12.47 14.49
N LYS A 284 19.27 -12.05 14.00
CA LYS A 284 19.86 -12.53 12.75
C LYS A 284 20.18 -14.02 12.82
N ASP A 285 20.83 -14.45 13.89
CA ASP A 285 21.18 -15.84 14.15
C ASP A 285 19.96 -16.77 14.24
N CYS A 286 18.81 -16.24 14.68
CA CYS A 286 17.53 -16.94 14.69
C CYS A 286 16.88 -16.96 13.31
N ALA A 287 16.88 -15.84 12.58
CA ALA A 287 16.33 -15.75 11.24
C ALA A 287 17.11 -16.64 10.26
N ASP A 288 18.45 -16.57 10.27
CA ASP A 288 19.33 -17.41 9.47
C ASP A 288 19.09 -18.90 9.75
N TYR A 289 18.90 -19.28 11.03
CA TYR A 289 18.55 -20.65 11.39
C TYR A 289 17.24 -21.11 10.74
N VAL A 290 16.20 -20.27 10.78
CA VAL A 290 14.89 -20.57 10.17
C VAL A 290 15.00 -20.67 8.66
N ILE A 291 15.70 -19.71 8.02
CA ILE A 291 15.92 -19.67 6.57
C ILE A 291 16.67 -20.92 6.10
N ASN A 292 17.77 -21.28 6.75
CA ASN A 292 18.61 -22.42 6.39
C ASN A 292 17.92 -23.78 6.61
N ARG A 293 16.87 -23.81 7.45
CA ARG A 293 16.01 -24.99 7.67
C ARG A 293 14.87 -25.11 6.64
N GLY A 294 14.91 -24.33 5.57
CA GLY A 294 13.88 -24.33 4.52
C GLY A 294 12.74 -23.35 4.77
N GLY A 295 12.92 -22.37 5.67
CA GLY A 295 11.90 -21.35 5.94
C GLY A 295 11.48 -20.57 4.70
N LYS A 296 12.43 -20.30 3.78
CA LYS A 296 12.12 -19.67 2.48
C LYS A 296 11.15 -20.51 1.65
N GLN A 297 11.38 -21.81 1.52
CA GLN A 297 10.48 -22.70 0.78
C GLN A 297 9.11 -22.76 1.43
N LEU A 298 9.05 -22.83 2.76
CA LEU A 298 7.79 -22.86 3.49
C LEU A 298 6.97 -21.57 3.27
N MET A 299 7.62 -20.41 3.17
CA MET A 299 6.95 -19.14 2.83
C MET A 299 6.50 -19.07 1.37
N ILE A 300 7.24 -19.70 0.43
CA ILE A 300 6.90 -19.74 -1.00
C ILE A 300 5.77 -20.75 -1.29
N ASP A 301 5.83 -21.95 -0.71
CA ASP A 301 4.79 -22.99 -0.86
C ASP A 301 3.39 -22.44 -0.49
N ASP A 302 3.32 -21.56 0.52
CA ASP A 302 2.08 -20.92 0.98
C ASP A 302 1.55 -19.81 0.03
N ILE A 303 2.36 -19.33 -0.92
CA ILE A 303 1.94 -18.42 -2.00
C ILE A 303 1.27 -19.22 -3.12
N ASP A 304 1.81 -20.40 -3.46
CA ASP A 304 1.30 -21.23 -4.57
C ASP A 304 0.04 -22.05 -4.20
N VAL A 305 -0.19 -22.35 -2.92
CA VAL A 305 -1.39 -23.11 -2.47
C VAL A 305 -2.69 -22.31 -2.54
N GLU A 306 -2.64 -20.97 -2.61
CA GLU A 306 -3.84 -20.11 -2.77
C GLU A 306 -4.20 -19.80 -4.24
N ALA A 307 -3.35 -20.19 -5.20
CA ALA A 307 -3.63 -19.99 -6.62
C ALA A 307 -4.79 -20.84 -7.16
N THR A 308 -5.50 -21.60 -6.32
CA THR A 308 -6.58 -22.51 -6.73
C THR A 308 -8.01 -21.98 -6.55
N THR A 309 -8.23 -20.79 -5.97
CA THR A 309 -9.58 -20.16 -5.89
C THR A 309 -9.53 -18.63 -6.00
N GLY A 310 -8.80 -18.10 -6.99
CA GLY A 310 -8.70 -16.67 -7.23
C GLY A 310 -9.32 -16.21 -8.54
N PHE A 311 -9.89 -15.00 -8.56
CA PHE A 311 -10.32 -14.35 -9.81
C PHE A 311 -9.08 -13.98 -10.63
N LEU A 312 -9.12 -14.18 -11.94
CA LEU A 312 -8.07 -13.77 -12.87
C LEU A 312 -8.51 -12.49 -13.58
N VAL A 313 -7.72 -11.44 -13.52
CA VAL A 313 -7.96 -10.20 -14.26
C VAL A 313 -6.82 -9.89 -15.22
N TYR A 314 -7.10 -9.12 -16.25
CA TYR A 314 -6.11 -8.77 -17.28
C TYR A 314 -5.98 -7.25 -17.43
N SER A 315 -4.77 -6.73 -17.42
CA SER A 315 -4.48 -5.31 -17.64
C SER A 315 -3.98 -5.05 -19.06
N THR A 316 -4.67 -4.17 -19.78
CA THR A 316 -4.27 -3.71 -21.15
C THR A 316 -3.06 -2.76 -21.15
N LYS A 317 -2.46 -2.57 -19.99
CA LYS A 317 -1.23 -1.81 -19.76
C LYS A 317 -0.33 -2.60 -18.81
N LYS A 318 0.97 -2.59 -19.05
CA LYS A 318 1.93 -3.15 -18.09
C LYS A 318 1.91 -2.42 -16.75
N LEU A 319 1.92 -3.20 -15.67
CA LEU A 319 1.88 -2.69 -14.29
C LEU A 319 3.25 -2.86 -13.62
N SER A 320 3.63 -1.91 -12.76
CA SER A 320 4.79 -2.10 -11.88
C SER A 320 4.47 -3.14 -10.80
N GLU A 321 5.51 -3.75 -10.22
CA GLU A 321 5.33 -4.71 -9.12
C GLU A 321 4.59 -4.07 -7.93
N SER A 322 4.91 -2.82 -7.60
CA SER A 322 4.21 -2.04 -6.56
C SER A 322 2.72 -1.81 -6.88
N GLN A 323 2.33 -1.73 -8.15
CA GLN A 323 0.93 -1.61 -8.55
C GLN A 323 0.21 -2.95 -8.43
N LYS A 324 0.87 -4.05 -8.79
CA LYS A 324 0.31 -5.39 -8.63
C LYS A 324 0.03 -5.71 -7.16
N GLU A 325 0.86 -5.22 -6.24
CA GLU A 325 0.67 -5.34 -4.79
C GLU A 325 -0.59 -4.64 -4.25
N ILE A 326 -1.22 -3.74 -5.02
CA ILE A 326 -2.49 -3.10 -4.63
C ILE A 326 -3.64 -4.13 -4.67
N LEU A 327 -3.59 -5.09 -5.59
CA LEU A 327 -4.63 -6.10 -5.71
C LEU A 327 -4.63 -7.04 -4.52
N ASP A 328 -5.82 -7.46 -4.11
CA ASP A 328 -5.98 -8.52 -3.13
C ASP A 328 -5.32 -9.79 -3.63
N ARG A 329 -4.74 -10.57 -2.72
CA ARG A 329 -3.94 -11.76 -3.08
C ARG A 329 -4.77 -12.88 -3.70
N THR A 330 -6.09 -12.82 -3.55
CA THR A 330 -7.03 -13.71 -4.24
C THR A 330 -7.27 -13.32 -5.70
N ILE A 331 -6.74 -12.19 -6.17
CA ILE A 331 -6.88 -11.74 -7.55
C ILE A 331 -5.54 -11.89 -8.25
N LYS A 332 -5.45 -12.84 -9.18
CA LYS A 332 -4.30 -12.96 -10.07
C LYS A 332 -4.43 -11.92 -11.18
N ILE A 333 -3.35 -11.25 -11.53
CA ILE A 333 -3.31 -10.31 -12.64
C ILE A 333 -2.29 -10.72 -13.70
N GLU A 334 -2.70 -10.66 -14.96
CA GLU A 334 -1.83 -10.68 -16.12
C GLU A 334 -1.84 -9.31 -16.79
N ASP A 335 -0.74 -8.91 -17.42
CA ASP A 335 -0.63 -7.60 -18.03
C ASP A 335 0.21 -7.60 -19.31
N SER A 336 -0.19 -6.76 -20.26
CA SER A 336 0.64 -6.41 -21.41
C SER A 336 0.20 -5.07 -22.00
N ASP A 337 1.09 -4.43 -22.76
CA ASP A 337 0.77 -3.17 -23.41
C ASP A 337 0.02 -3.41 -24.72
N PHE A 338 -1.30 -3.19 -24.68
CA PHE A 338 -2.16 -3.31 -25.85
C PHE A 338 -1.98 -2.15 -26.83
N ILE A 339 -1.40 -1.05 -26.36
CA ILE A 339 -0.98 0.08 -27.19
C ILE A 339 0.54 0.16 -27.17
N LYS A 340 1.17 -0.05 -28.32
CA LYS A 340 2.61 0.17 -28.50
C LYS A 340 2.83 1.49 -29.21
N ILE A 341 3.75 2.29 -28.70
CA ILE A 341 4.15 3.54 -29.35
C ILE A 341 5.29 3.21 -30.31
N ARG A 342 5.10 3.52 -31.58
CA ARG A 342 6.19 3.52 -32.57
C ARG A 342 6.59 4.95 -32.86
N PHE A 343 7.80 5.33 -32.48
CA PHE A 343 8.33 6.62 -32.89
C PHE A 343 8.58 6.63 -34.39
N ASN A 344 8.03 7.64 -35.06
CA ASN A 344 8.30 7.87 -36.46
C ASN A 344 9.69 8.48 -36.61
N ARG A 345 10.34 8.20 -37.74
CA ARG A 345 11.56 8.91 -38.11
C ARG A 345 11.19 10.34 -38.48
N ILE A 346 11.47 11.28 -37.59
CA ILE A 346 11.37 12.71 -37.88
C ILE A 346 12.56 13.08 -38.79
N SER A 347 12.30 13.73 -39.92
CA SER A 347 13.34 14.10 -40.88
C SER A 347 14.32 15.10 -40.28
N THR A 348 15.62 14.87 -40.46
CA THR A 348 16.67 15.81 -40.02
C THR A 348 16.55 17.18 -40.69
N LYS A 349 15.90 17.27 -41.87
CA LYS A 349 15.62 18.54 -42.54
C LYS A 349 14.62 19.39 -41.74
N VAL A 350 13.64 18.76 -41.10
CA VAL A 350 12.63 19.44 -40.28
C VAL A 350 13.27 19.99 -39.00
N MET A 351 14.11 19.20 -38.33
CA MET A 351 14.73 19.64 -37.06
C MET A 351 15.94 20.57 -37.22
N LYS A 352 16.51 20.67 -38.43
CA LYS A 352 17.59 21.63 -38.72
C LYS A 352 17.09 23.07 -38.83
N THR A 353 15.80 23.28 -39.09
CA THR A 353 15.18 24.62 -39.05
C THR A 353 14.89 25.03 -37.61
N GLU A 354 15.11 26.29 -37.30
CA GLU A 354 14.69 26.84 -36.01
C GLU A 354 13.16 26.90 -35.98
N HIS A 355 12.53 26.25 -34.98
CA HIS A 355 11.09 26.31 -34.81
C HIS A 355 10.75 27.40 -33.81
N GLU A 356 10.18 28.49 -34.32
CA GLU A 356 9.86 29.66 -33.49
C GLU A 356 8.75 29.35 -32.48
N ASN A 357 7.69 28.66 -32.89
CA ASN A 357 6.58 28.27 -32.02
C ASN A 357 6.27 26.78 -32.17
N VAL A 358 6.33 26.05 -31.07
CA VAL A 358 6.22 24.58 -31.03
C VAL A 358 5.09 24.18 -30.10
N VAL A 359 4.24 23.26 -30.55
CA VAL A 359 3.17 22.68 -29.75
C VAL A 359 3.50 21.20 -29.49
N ILE A 360 3.44 20.78 -28.21
CA ILE A 360 3.58 19.37 -27.80
C ILE A 360 2.47 19.01 -26.81
N THR A 361 1.59 18.09 -27.17
CA THR A 361 0.38 17.79 -26.38
C THR A 361 0.48 16.55 -25.50
N SER A 362 1.56 15.76 -25.60
CA SER A 362 1.75 14.52 -24.84
C SER A 362 3.21 14.25 -24.48
N GLN A 363 3.46 13.46 -23.43
CA GLN A 363 4.81 12.99 -23.07
C GLN A 363 5.44 12.15 -24.20
N ASN A 364 4.64 11.35 -24.90
CA ASN A 364 5.11 10.53 -26.03
C ASN A 364 5.62 11.41 -27.18
N GLY A 365 5.02 12.58 -27.41
CA GLY A 365 5.52 13.55 -28.38
C GLY A 365 6.92 14.05 -28.01
N VAL A 366 7.15 14.31 -26.72
CA VAL A 366 8.46 14.71 -26.19
C VAL A 366 9.49 13.59 -26.37
N GLU A 367 9.12 12.36 -26.00
CA GLU A 367 10.01 11.19 -26.12
C GLU A 367 10.31 10.85 -27.58
N ALA A 368 9.35 10.98 -28.48
CA ALA A 368 9.55 10.75 -29.91
C ALA A 368 10.59 11.70 -30.53
N ILE A 369 10.57 12.98 -30.11
CA ILE A 369 11.58 13.96 -30.52
C ILE A 369 12.95 13.56 -29.96
N LEU A 370 13.02 13.26 -28.66
CA LEU A 370 14.26 12.90 -27.97
C LEU A 370 14.85 11.56 -28.41
N ASN A 371 14.04 10.66 -28.95
CA ASN A 371 14.50 9.41 -29.55
C ASN A 371 15.27 9.64 -30.86
N SER A 372 14.98 10.75 -31.55
CA SER A 372 15.57 11.07 -32.85
C SER A 372 16.63 12.17 -32.78
N PHE A 373 16.60 13.03 -31.76
CA PHE A 373 17.47 14.20 -31.64
C PHE A 373 17.91 14.46 -30.20
N THR A 374 19.16 14.87 -30.05
CA THR A 374 19.74 15.33 -28.78
C THR A 374 19.28 16.75 -28.46
N LYS A 375 19.42 17.16 -27.19
CA LYS A 375 19.04 18.52 -26.74
C LYS A 375 19.71 19.63 -27.56
N ASP A 376 20.98 19.46 -27.93
CA ASP A 376 21.74 20.46 -28.68
C ASP A 376 21.29 20.58 -30.16
N GLU A 377 20.64 19.56 -30.69
CA GLU A 377 20.06 19.55 -32.03
C GLU A 377 18.66 20.17 -32.08
N ILE A 378 18.00 20.31 -30.92
CA ILE A 378 16.64 20.84 -30.82
C ILE A 378 16.68 22.36 -30.66
N LYS A 379 16.23 23.09 -31.68
CA LYS A 379 16.18 24.55 -31.71
C LYS A 379 14.75 25.06 -31.62
N PHE A 380 14.16 24.95 -30.43
CA PHE A 380 12.81 25.43 -30.15
C PHE A 380 12.88 26.72 -29.32
N LYS A 381 12.19 27.77 -29.77
CA LYS A 381 12.10 29.05 -29.03
C LYS A 381 10.91 29.06 -28.07
N ASN A 382 9.69 29.05 -28.59
CA ASN A 382 8.48 29.11 -27.79
C ASN A 382 7.81 27.75 -27.74
N ILE A 383 7.77 27.11 -26.56
CA ILE A 383 7.16 25.79 -26.40
C ILE A 383 5.84 25.90 -25.65
N PHE A 384 4.76 25.50 -26.32
CA PHE A 384 3.40 25.43 -25.82
C PHE A 384 3.03 23.97 -25.57
N CYS A 385 2.52 23.62 -24.38
CA CYS A 385 2.20 22.22 -24.09
C CYS A 385 0.88 22.01 -23.35
N VAL A 386 0.38 20.77 -23.38
CA VAL A 386 -0.79 20.34 -22.60
C VAL A 386 -0.34 19.48 -21.42
N GLY A 387 -0.81 19.85 -20.23
CA GLY A 387 -0.62 19.06 -19.02
C GLY A 387 0.71 19.28 -18.29
N ARG A 388 0.67 19.22 -16.95
CA ARG A 388 1.82 19.46 -16.07
C ARG A 388 2.94 18.42 -16.23
N ARG A 389 2.58 17.15 -16.52
CA ARG A 389 3.57 16.07 -16.73
C ARG A 389 4.40 16.29 -17.98
N THR A 390 3.74 16.67 -19.08
CA THR A 390 4.40 17.05 -20.34
C THR A 390 5.32 18.25 -20.12
N LYS A 391 4.84 19.30 -19.42
CA LYS A 391 5.66 20.47 -19.05
C LYS A 391 6.94 20.05 -18.33
N LYS A 392 6.83 19.27 -17.26
CA LYS A 392 7.97 18.81 -16.46
C LYS A 392 8.99 18.04 -17.31
N LEU A 393 8.53 17.17 -18.21
CA LEU A 393 9.41 16.40 -19.10
C LEU A 393 10.14 17.30 -20.11
N ILE A 394 9.44 18.28 -20.70
CA ILE A 394 10.03 19.25 -21.63
C ILE A 394 11.09 20.09 -20.92
N GLU A 395 10.79 20.65 -19.75
CA GLU A 395 11.71 21.52 -18.99
C GLU A 395 12.99 20.77 -18.57
N ASN A 396 12.86 19.49 -18.24
CA ASN A 396 14.00 18.66 -17.86
C ASN A 396 14.89 18.26 -19.05
N ARG A 397 14.31 18.04 -20.23
CA ARG A 397 14.99 17.31 -21.33
C ARG A 397 15.19 18.13 -22.61
N ILE A 398 14.36 19.12 -22.87
CA ILE A 398 14.37 19.93 -24.08
C ILE A 398 14.71 21.39 -23.73
N GLY A 399 13.83 22.11 -23.03
CA GLY A 399 13.98 23.54 -22.78
C GLY A 399 12.80 24.15 -22.04
N SER A 400 12.79 25.47 -21.84
CA SER A 400 11.74 26.16 -21.10
C SER A 400 10.39 26.15 -21.83
N VAL A 401 9.30 25.94 -21.08
CA VAL A 401 7.93 25.99 -21.60
C VAL A 401 7.36 27.41 -21.46
N THR A 402 6.91 27.98 -22.57
CA THR A 402 6.28 29.31 -22.65
C THR A 402 4.91 29.33 -22.00
N HIS A 403 4.07 28.34 -22.29
CA HIS A 403 2.74 28.22 -21.69
C HIS A 403 2.26 26.77 -21.60
N VAL A 404 1.52 26.46 -20.54
CA VAL A 404 0.89 25.15 -20.33
C VAL A 404 -0.61 25.32 -20.13
N ALA A 405 -1.40 24.58 -20.91
CA ALA A 405 -2.86 24.56 -20.76
C ALA A 405 -3.37 23.21 -20.25
N LYS A 406 -4.61 23.20 -19.77
CA LYS A 406 -5.29 21.99 -19.26
C LYS A 406 -5.68 21.00 -20.34
N ASN A 407 -5.99 21.47 -21.55
CA ASN A 407 -6.37 20.66 -22.70
C ASN A 407 -6.04 21.38 -24.01
N GLY A 408 -6.19 20.68 -25.15
CA GLY A 408 -5.85 21.23 -26.47
C GLY A 408 -6.70 22.46 -26.87
N LEU A 409 -7.99 22.49 -26.52
CA LEU A 409 -8.85 23.64 -26.82
C LEU A 409 -8.38 24.91 -26.08
N LYS A 410 -8.10 24.80 -24.78
CA LYS A 410 -7.59 25.93 -23.98
C LYS A 410 -6.22 26.40 -24.47
N LEU A 411 -5.39 25.47 -24.94
CA LEU A 411 -4.10 25.84 -25.55
C LEU A 411 -4.29 26.62 -26.86
N ALA A 412 -5.20 26.16 -27.72
CA ALA A 412 -5.51 26.83 -28.99
C ALA A 412 -6.11 28.23 -28.75
N GLU A 413 -7.03 28.35 -27.79
CA GLU A 413 -7.60 29.65 -27.38
C GLU A 413 -6.50 30.62 -26.95
N TYR A 414 -5.59 30.18 -26.08
CA TYR A 414 -4.47 31.00 -25.61
C TYR A 414 -3.58 31.45 -26.77
N ILE A 415 -3.14 30.52 -27.63
CA ILE A 415 -2.29 30.85 -28.78
C ILE A 415 -2.98 31.87 -29.69
N SER A 416 -4.27 31.69 -29.97
CA SER A 416 -5.00 32.57 -30.90
C SER A 416 -5.37 33.96 -30.35
N LYS A 417 -5.50 34.12 -29.02
CA LYS A 417 -6.03 35.35 -28.41
C LYS A 417 -4.99 36.13 -27.63
N GLU A 418 -4.04 35.43 -27.02
CA GLU A 418 -3.09 35.98 -26.05
C GLU A 418 -1.66 36.04 -26.63
N THR A 419 -1.48 35.69 -27.91
CA THR A 419 -0.17 35.72 -28.57
C THR A 419 -0.30 36.22 -30.02
N ASP A 420 0.78 36.79 -30.57
CA ASP A 420 0.88 37.21 -31.98
C ASP A 420 1.34 36.07 -32.92
N VAL A 421 1.20 34.81 -32.47
CA VAL A 421 1.69 33.63 -33.20
C VAL A 421 0.86 33.39 -34.47
N LYS A 422 1.52 33.38 -35.63
CA LYS A 422 0.90 33.13 -36.94
C LYS A 422 1.14 31.73 -37.49
N GLU A 423 2.12 31.03 -36.95
CA GLU A 423 2.54 29.70 -37.41
C GLU A 423 3.04 28.88 -36.24
N VAL A 424 2.64 27.61 -36.17
CA VAL A 424 3.09 26.64 -35.16
C VAL A 424 3.56 25.34 -35.80
N SER A 425 4.61 24.76 -35.24
CA SER A 425 5.04 23.38 -35.53
C SER A 425 4.47 22.45 -34.47
N TYR A 426 3.53 21.59 -34.86
CA TYR A 426 2.80 20.73 -33.95
C TYR A 426 3.31 19.29 -34.02
N PHE A 427 4.04 18.85 -33.00
CA PHE A 427 4.51 17.47 -32.89
C PHE A 427 3.42 16.59 -32.26
N CYS A 428 2.80 15.74 -33.06
CA CYS A 428 1.59 15.01 -32.67
C CYS A 428 1.65 13.51 -33.01
N SER A 429 0.65 12.75 -32.52
CA SER A 429 0.37 11.39 -32.96
C SER A 429 -0.37 11.35 -34.30
N ASP A 430 -0.38 10.16 -34.90
CA ASP A 430 -1.29 9.78 -36.00
C ASP A 430 -2.77 9.89 -35.59
N VAL A 431 -3.12 9.44 -34.39
CA VAL A 431 -4.46 9.59 -33.80
C VAL A 431 -4.49 10.85 -32.95
N ARG A 432 -5.11 11.93 -33.43
CA ARG A 432 -5.23 13.21 -32.71
C ARG A 432 -6.67 13.67 -32.60
N LEU A 433 -7.00 14.38 -31.52
CA LEU A 433 -8.23 15.15 -31.42
C LEU A 433 -8.05 16.42 -32.29
N ASP A 434 -8.82 16.52 -33.37
CA ASP A 434 -8.72 17.60 -34.38
C ASP A 434 -9.04 19.00 -33.83
N VAL A 435 -9.48 19.09 -32.58
CA VAL A 435 -9.92 20.35 -31.95
C VAL A 435 -8.83 21.43 -31.95
N LEU A 436 -7.57 21.08 -31.64
CA LEU A 436 -6.50 22.08 -31.59
C LEU A 436 -6.10 22.58 -32.99
N PRO A 437 -5.75 21.71 -33.96
CA PRO A 437 -5.43 22.16 -35.31
C PRO A 437 -6.58 22.90 -35.98
N ALA A 438 -7.81 22.37 -35.90
CA ALA A 438 -8.98 22.98 -36.51
C ALA A 438 -9.28 24.37 -35.94
N TYR A 439 -9.14 24.54 -34.62
CA TYR A 439 -9.35 25.85 -33.97
C TYR A 439 -8.32 26.88 -34.43
N LEU A 440 -7.04 26.50 -34.47
CA LEU A 440 -5.96 27.39 -34.91
C LEU A 440 -6.11 27.78 -36.38
N GLN A 441 -6.42 26.82 -37.25
CA GLN A 441 -6.67 27.07 -38.67
C GLN A 441 -7.89 27.97 -38.89
N ALA A 442 -8.96 27.82 -38.10
CA ALA A 442 -10.12 28.71 -38.14
C ALA A 442 -9.81 30.15 -37.66
N LYS A 443 -8.65 30.36 -37.05
CA LYS A 443 -8.10 31.67 -36.66
C LYS A 443 -6.97 32.13 -37.57
N GLU A 444 -6.85 31.54 -38.76
CA GLU A 444 -5.83 31.87 -39.77
C GLU A 444 -4.38 31.63 -39.30
N ILE A 445 -4.19 30.76 -38.31
CA ILE A 445 -2.86 30.34 -37.84
C ILE A 445 -2.45 29.09 -38.60
N VAL A 446 -1.27 29.12 -39.21
CA VAL A 446 -0.70 27.98 -39.95
C VAL A 446 -0.25 26.90 -38.97
N VAL A 447 -0.70 25.67 -39.16
CA VAL A 447 -0.33 24.52 -38.32
C VAL A 447 0.47 23.52 -39.16
N ASN A 448 1.78 23.47 -38.93
CA ASN A 448 2.66 22.47 -39.55
C ASN A 448 2.70 21.23 -38.67
N GLU A 449 1.91 20.22 -39.03
CA GLU A 449 1.83 18.98 -38.27
C GLU A 449 3.03 18.07 -38.59
N ILE A 450 3.73 17.66 -37.54
CA ILE A 450 4.85 16.73 -37.60
C ILE A 450 4.42 15.49 -36.83
N GLU A 451 4.09 14.44 -37.56
CA GLU A 451 3.68 13.17 -36.97
C GLU A 451 4.89 12.47 -36.33
N ALA A 452 5.06 12.69 -35.03
CA ALA A 452 6.25 12.25 -34.29
C ALA A 452 6.17 10.78 -33.89
N TYR A 453 4.97 10.25 -33.67
CA TYR A 453 4.77 8.86 -33.26
C TYR A 453 3.42 8.31 -33.71
N LYS A 454 3.32 6.99 -33.78
CA LYS A 454 2.09 6.24 -34.04
C LYS A 454 1.72 5.39 -32.85
N ASN A 455 0.44 5.38 -32.52
CA ASN A 455 -0.11 4.38 -31.61
C ASN A 455 -0.45 3.13 -32.42
N MET A 456 0.36 2.08 -32.28
CA MET A 456 0.06 0.79 -32.86
C MET A 456 -0.78 -0.01 -31.87
N VAL A 457 -1.86 -0.55 -32.39
CA VAL A 457 -2.64 -1.57 -31.72
C VAL A 457 -1.78 -2.84 -31.64
N SER A 458 -1.69 -3.43 -30.46
CA SER A 458 -0.94 -4.65 -30.17
C SER A 458 -1.83 -5.55 -29.34
N SER A 459 -2.87 -6.10 -29.98
CA SER A 459 -3.77 -7.03 -29.31
C SER A 459 -3.02 -8.28 -28.85
N THR A 460 -3.55 -8.92 -27.82
CA THR A 460 -3.11 -10.22 -27.35
C THR A 460 -4.34 -10.99 -26.97
N LYS A 461 -4.49 -12.20 -27.52
CA LYS A 461 -5.53 -13.13 -27.10
C LYS A 461 -5.38 -13.45 -25.60
N ILE A 462 -6.41 -13.14 -24.82
CA ILE A 462 -6.45 -13.38 -23.38
C ILE A 462 -7.10 -14.74 -23.06
N ASP A 463 -6.72 -15.32 -21.93
CA ASP A 463 -7.26 -16.61 -21.47
C ASP A 463 -8.76 -16.50 -21.17
N ALA A 464 -9.52 -17.53 -21.53
CA ALA A 464 -10.95 -17.60 -21.26
C ALA A 464 -11.28 -17.58 -19.76
N ALA A 465 -10.35 -17.99 -18.89
CA ALA A 465 -10.46 -17.96 -17.44
C ALA A 465 -10.43 -16.53 -16.85
N VAL A 466 -10.02 -15.52 -17.62
CA VAL A 466 -10.05 -14.12 -17.18
C VAL A 466 -11.49 -13.71 -16.89
N ASN A 467 -11.73 -13.12 -15.73
CA ASN A 467 -13.02 -12.64 -15.25
C ASN A 467 -13.27 -11.16 -15.62
N GLY A 468 -12.23 -10.35 -15.70
CA GLY A 468 -12.35 -8.94 -16.03
C GLY A 468 -11.09 -8.32 -16.62
N VAL A 469 -11.27 -7.22 -17.37
CA VAL A 469 -10.22 -6.56 -18.14
C VAL A 469 -10.16 -5.08 -17.74
N LEU A 470 -8.96 -4.60 -17.42
CA LEU A 470 -8.68 -3.23 -17.03
C LEU A 470 -8.27 -2.41 -18.26
N PHE A 471 -9.03 -1.36 -18.54
CA PHE A 471 -8.87 -0.47 -19.68
C PHE A 471 -8.46 0.93 -19.26
N TYR A 472 -7.37 1.42 -19.88
CA TYR A 472 -6.77 2.73 -19.56
C TYR A 472 -6.98 3.78 -20.65
N SER A 473 -7.59 3.40 -21.78
CA SER A 473 -7.94 4.30 -22.88
C SER A 473 -9.01 3.67 -23.79
N PRO A 474 -9.77 4.49 -24.54
CA PRO A 474 -10.67 4.00 -25.60
C PRO A 474 -9.94 3.12 -26.62
N SER A 475 -8.72 3.50 -27.01
CA SER A 475 -7.91 2.72 -27.96
C SER A 475 -7.54 1.33 -27.42
N GLY A 476 -7.36 1.17 -26.11
CA GLY A 476 -7.09 -0.14 -25.50
C GLY A 476 -8.29 -1.09 -25.64
N ILE A 477 -9.51 -0.56 -25.66
CA ILE A 477 -10.73 -1.34 -25.91
C ILE A 477 -10.78 -1.79 -27.37
N THR A 478 -10.56 -0.87 -28.31
CA THR A 478 -10.48 -1.22 -29.73
C THR A 478 -9.41 -2.28 -29.96
N SER A 479 -8.25 -2.14 -29.34
CA SER A 479 -7.18 -3.14 -29.40
C SER A 479 -7.61 -4.50 -28.91
N TYR A 480 -8.26 -4.54 -27.76
CA TYR A 480 -8.70 -5.78 -27.16
C TYR A 480 -9.67 -6.55 -28.06
N LEU A 481 -10.60 -5.84 -28.69
CA LEU A 481 -11.64 -6.42 -29.55
C LEU A 481 -11.12 -6.99 -30.88
N GLU A 482 -9.85 -6.77 -31.24
CA GLU A 482 -9.26 -7.38 -32.45
C GLU A 482 -9.06 -8.90 -32.30
N GLU A 483 -8.73 -9.38 -31.10
CA GLU A 483 -8.47 -10.80 -30.83
C GLU A 483 -9.36 -11.41 -29.74
N ASN A 484 -10.21 -10.61 -29.10
CA ASN A 484 -11.01 -11.02 -27.94
C ASN A 484 -12.47 -10.58 -28.03
N GLU A 485 -13.35 -11.33 -27.37
CA GLU A 485 -14.78 -11.01 -27.28
C GLU A 485 -15.09 -10.11 -26.07
N ALA A 486 -16.19 -9.35 -26.16
CA ALA A 486 -16.63 -8.43 -25.10
C ALA A 486 -17.49 -9.13 -24.02
N ASP A 487 -17.10 -10.33 -23.61
CA ASP A 487 -17.81 -11.20 -22.66
C ASP A 487 -17.37 -11.01 -21.20
N LYS A 488 -16.32 -10.22 -20.97
CA LYS A 488 -15.73 -9.97 -19.64
C LYS A 488 -16.28 -8.71 -18.97
N ILE A 489 -15.96 -8.50 -17.70
CA ILE A 489 -16.21 -7.23 -17.01
C ILE A 489 -15.17 -6.21 -17.44
N ALA A 490 -15.58 -5.02 -17.90
CA ALA A 490 -14.68 -3.95 -18.31
C ALA A 490 -14.48 -2.94 -17.18
N PHE A 491 -13.28 -2.89 -16.59
CA PHE A 491 -12.89 -1.92 -15.57
C PHE A 491 -12.19 -0.73 -16.23
N CYS A 492 -12.85 0.43 -16.27
CA CYS A 492 -12.39 1.59 -17.02
C CYS A 492 -11.75 2.64 -16.10
N ILE A 493 -10.59 3.18 -16.50
CA ILE A 493 -9.91 4.27 -15.75
C ILE A 493 -10.75 5.54 -15.62
N GLY A 494 -11.70 5.79 -16.52
CA GLY A 494 -12.56 6.95 -16.44
C GLY A 494 -13.62 6.98 -17.52
N GLU A 495 -14.46 8.01 -17.47
CA GLU A 495 -15.72 8.06 -18.23
C GLU A 495 -15.52 8.01 -19.75
N THR A 496 -14.47 8.62 -20.29
CA THR A 496 -14.16 8.56 -21.73
C THR A 496 -13.89 7.13 -22.21
N THR A 497 -13.22 6.33 -21.38
CA THR A 497 -12.95 4.91 -21.67
C THR A 497 -14.22 4.09 -21.47
N ALA A 498 -15.01 4.40 -20.45
CA ALA A 498 -16.27 3.72 -20.16
C ALA A 498 -17.33 3.90 -21.25
N VAL A 499 -17.46 5.10 -21.82
CA VAL A 499 -18.37 5.38 -22.93
C VAL A 499 -18.05 4.50 -24.14
N GLU A 500 -16.77 4.27 -24.43
CA GLU A 500 -16.35 3.35 -25.49
C GLU A 500 -16.66 1.89 -25.11
N ALA A 501 -16.34 1.48 -23.87
CA ALA A 501 -16.59 0.12 -23.39
C ALA A 501 -18.07 -0.26 -23.46
N ARG A 502 -18.97 0.65 -23.06
CA ARG A 502 -20.43 0.40 -23.04
C ARG A 502 -21.03 0.14 -24.42
N LYS A 503 -20.33 0.45 -25.52
CA LYS A 503 -20.76 0.07 -26.87
C LYS A 503 -20.64 -1.43 -27.14
N HIS A 504 -19.76 -2.12 -26.43
CA HIS A 504 -19.36 -3.50 -26.70
C HIS A 504 -19.59 -4.44 -25.51
N PHE A 505 -19.32 -3.98 -24.29
CA PHE A 505 -19.40 -4.76 -23.06
C PHE A 505 -20.74 -4.56 -22.35
N LYS A 506 -21.27 -5.64 -21.77
CA LYS A 506 -22.50 -5.59 -20.94
C LYS A 506 -22.23 -5.03 -19.54
N ASN A 507 -21.10 -5.39 -18.93
CA ASN A 507 -20.73 -5.01 -17.57
C ASN A 507 -19.53 -4.05 -17.61
N VAL A 508 -19.78 -2.78 -17.31
CA VAL A 508 -18.76 -1.73 -17.34
C VAL A 508 -18.72 -1.01 -15.99
N GLU A 509 -17.57 -1.09 -15.34
CA GLU A 509 -17.26 -0.42 -14.08
C GLU A 509 -16.31 0.77 -14.36
N VAL A 510 -16.47 1.87 -13.63
CA VAL A 510 -15.71 3.10 -13.87
C VAL A 510 -15.05 3.56 -12.58
N ALA A 511 -13.73 3.75 -12.62
CA ALA A 511 -12.99 4.24 -11.47
C ALA A 511 -13.41 5.66 -11.08
N ASN A 512 -13.47 5.94 -9.78
CA ASN A 512 -13.83 7.25 -9.24
C ASN A 512 -12.78 8.32 -9.58
N LEU A 513 -11.52 7.92 -9.74
CA LEU A 513 -10.41 8.79 -10.13
C LEU A 513 -9.68 8.20 -11.34
N PRO A 514 -9.24 9.03 -12.32
CA PRO A 514 -8.53 8.57 -13.50
C PRO A 514 -7.06 8.23 -13.21
N SER A 515 -6.85 7.19 -12.40
CA SER A 515 -5.54 6.67 -12.01
C SER A 515 -5.52 5.14 -12.07
N VAL A 516 -4.33 4.55 -12.26
CA VAL A 516 -4.15 3.09 -12.29
C VAL A 516 -4.55 2.47 -10.95
N ASP A 517 -4.10 3.07 -9.86
CA ASP A 517 -4.37 2.61 -8.50
C ASP A 517 -5.87 2.56 -8.21
N SER A 518 -6.64 3.59 -8.61
CA SER A 518 -8.10 3.61 -8.43
C SER A 518 -8.82 2.51 -9.24
N VAL A 519 -8.29 2.13 -10.40
CA VAL A 519 -8.83 0.99 -11.16
C VAL A 519 -8.55 -0.32 -10.42
N LEU A 520 -7.36 -0.50 -9.88
CA LEU A 520 -6.98 -1.70 -9.12
C LEU A 520 -7.78 -1.82 -7.81
N GLU A 521 -7.99 -0.71 -7.10
CA GLU A 521 -8.87 -0.66 -5.93
C GLU A 521 -10.33 -0.97 -6.28
N MET A 522 -10.82 -0.48 -7.43
CA MET A 522 -12.15 -0.83 -7.92
C MET A 522 -12.28 -2.33 -8.21
N VAL A 523 -11.25 -2.95 -8.77
CA VAL A 523 -11.21 -4.41 -8.98
C VAL A 523 -11.29 -5.17 -7.65
N ASN A 524 -10.55 -4.74 -6.62
CA ASN A 524 -10.67 -5.30 -5.28
C ASN A 524 -12.10 -5.18 -4.74
N ASN A 525 -12.68 -3.98 -4.82
CA ASN A 525 -14.04 -3.73 -4.33
C ASN A 525 -15.10 -4.52 -5.09
N HIS A 526 -14.83 -4.92 -6.33
CA HIS A 526 -15.76 -5.71 -7.13
C HIS A 526 -15.70 -7.20 -6.74
N PHE A 527 -14.51 -7.79 -6.70
CA PHE A 527 -14.34 -9.24 -6.51
C PHE A 527 -14.23 -9.69 -5.05
N VAL A 528 -13.84 -8.79 -4.14
CA VAL A 528 -13.56 -9.10 -2.72
C VAL A 528 -14.71 -8.60 -1.82
N LYS A 529 -15.86 -8.27 -2.40
CA LYS A 529 -16.95 -7.60 -1.68
C LYS A 529 -17.52 -8.47 -0.53
N GLU A 530 -17.26 -7.95 0.68
CA GLU A 530 -17.79 -8.22 2.05
C GLU A 530 -17.64 -9.62 2.68
#